data_AF-A0A537DXW5-F1
#
_entry.id   AF-A0A537DXW5-F1
#
_cell.length_a   1.000
_cell.length_b   1.000
_cell.length_c   1.000
_cell.angle_alpha   90.00
_cell.angle_beta   90.00
_cell.angle_gamma   90.00
#
_symmetry.space_group_name_H-M   'P 1'
#
loop_
_entity.id
_entity.type
_entity.pdbx_description
1 polymer ?
#
loop_
_entity_poly.entity_id
_entity_poly.type
_entity_poly.pdbx_seq_one_letter_code
_entity_poly.pdbx_strand_id
1 'polypeptide(L)'
;MTPGERVLLIDDVITTGKNILTALQSIRGEGGVVEDALVLLDRQEGGEQHLMKEGVKLHSVAKISTVAQRLFDMDAITKKQFDELSGQSEKTE
;
A
#
# COMPACT_ATOMS: atom_id res chain seq x y z
N MET A 1 21.12 -3.42 14.50
CA MET A 1 21.52 -3.55 13.08
C MET A 1 22.96 -3.11 12.85
N THR A 2 23.59 -3.44 11.72
CA THR A 2 24.88 -2.81 11.35
C THR A 2 24.60 -1.40 10.79
N PRO A 3 25.28 -0.33 11.25
CA PRO A 3 25.06 1.00 10.69
C PRO A 3 25.25 1.03 9.16
N GLY A 4 24.27 1.60 8.45
CA GLY A 4 24.26 1.64 6.98
C GLY A 4 23.69 0.39 6.30
N GLU A 5 23.26 -0.61 7.07
CA GLU A 5 22.59 -1.81 6.53
C GLU A 5 21.29 -1.44 5.81
N ARG A 6 21.18 -1.86 4.55
CA ARG A 6 20.01 -1.58 3.70
C ARG A 6 18.92 -2.59 3.95
N VAL A 7 17.71 -2.12 4.24
CA VAL A 7 16.55 -2.97 4.52
C VAL A 7 15.40 -2.64 3.59
N LEU A 8 14.81 -3.68 3.01
CA LEU A 8 13.54 -3.62 2.30
C LEU A 8 12.42 -3.99 3.27
N LEU A 9 11.45 -3.09 3.47
CA LEU A 9 10.24 -3.41 4.21
C LEU A 9 9.29 -4.20 3.31
N ILE A 10 8.73 -5.29 3.81
CA ILE A 10 7.76 -6.12 3.08
C ILE A 10 6.51 -6.28 3.94
N ASP A 11 5.33 -6.05 3.36
CA ASP A 11 4.03 -6.25 4.00
C ASP A 11 3.02 -6.87 3.02
N ASP A 12 1.88 -7.36 3.52
CA ASP A 12 0.85 -7.94 2.67
C ASP A 12 0.04 -6.85 1.96
N VAL A 13 -0.50 -5.90 2.71
CA VAL A 13 -1.38 -4.84 2.22
C VAL A 13 -0.97 -3.50 2.79
N ILE A 14 -1.12 -2.44 2.00
CA ILE A 14 -1.02 -1.07 2.51
C ILE A 14 -2.31 -0.32 2.30
N THR A 15 -2.77 0.34 3.37
CA THR A 15 -3.84 1.34 3.36
C THR A 15 -3.23 2.74 3.47
N THR A 16 -3.09 3.25 4.70
CA THR A 16 -2.51 4.56 5.00
C THR A 16 -0.99 4.52 5.21
N GLY A 17 -0.40 3.33 5.37
CA GLY A 17 1.05 3.16 5.58
C GLY A 17 1.54 3.22 7.02
N LYS A 18 0.67 3.42 8.03
CA LYS A 18 1.07 3.60 9.44
C LYS A 18 1.98 2.49 9.98
N ASN A 19 1.69 1.22 9.69
CA ASN A 19 2.49 0.09 10.19
C ASN A 19 3.91 0.12 9.60
N ILE A 20 4.02 0.33 8.29
CA ILE A 20 5.29 0.44 7.59
C ILE A 20 6.09 1.64 8.10
N LEU A 21 5.43 2.78 8.37
CA LEU A 21 6.07 3.96 8.95
C LEU A 21 6.61 3.73 10.36
N THR A 22 5.88 2.99 11.21
CA THR A 22 6.39 2.61 12.54
C THR A 22 7.63 1.74 12.41
N ALA A 23 7.60 0.73 11.54
CA ALA A 23 8.75 -0.16 11.30
C ALA A 23 9.96 0.61 10.72
N LEU A 24 9.71 1.52 9.77
CA LEU A 24 10.69 2.43 9.20
C LEU A 24 11.42 3.24 10.27
N GLN A 25 10.67 3.83 11.21
CA GLN A 25 11.24 4.63 12.30
C GLN A 25 12.10 3.77 13.24
N SER A 26 11.63 2.57 13.59
CA SER A 26 12.41 1.64 14.42
C SER A 26 13.73 1.25 13.75
N ILE A 27 13.70 0.88 12.47
CA ILE A 27 14.89 0.48 11.71
C ILE A 27 15.89 1.63 11.56
N ARG A 28 15.41 2.82 11.18
CA ARG A 28 16.28 4.01 11.06
C ARG A 28 16.88 4.41 12.42
N GLY A 29 16.13 4.24 13.51
CA GLY A 29 16.61 4.45 14.88
C GLY A 29 17.79 3.55 15.28
N GLU A 30 17.91 2.37 14.67
CA GLU A 30 19.04 1.45 14.86
C GLU A 30 20.19 1.64 13.84
N GLY A 31 20.13 2.69 13.01
CA GLY A 31 21.14 2.99 11.99
C GLY A 31 20.94 2.26 10.67
N GLY A 32 19.79 1.61 10.47
CA GLY A 32 19.41 1.02 9.19
C GLY A 32 18.98 2.06 8.15
N VAL A 33 19.14 1.72 6.88
CA VAL A 33 18.72 2.53 5.74
C VAL A 33 17.56 1.86 5.04
N VAL A 34 16.42 2.55 4.98
CA VAL A 34 15.21 2.10 4.27
C VAL A 34 14.82 3.16 3.25
N GLU A 35 14.88 2.78 1.99
CA GLU A 35 14.55 3.61 0.82
C GLU A 35 13.37 3.04 0.03
N ASP A 36 13.05 1.75 0.23
CA ASP A 36 12.03 1.03 -0.50
C ASP A 36 11.14 0.21 0.46
N ALA A 37 9.87 0.09 0.10
CA ALA A 37 8.91 -0.83 0.69
C ALA A 37 8.18 -1.60 -0.42
N LEU A 38 7.92 -2.88 -0.21
CA LEU A 38 7.19 -3.75 -1.13
C LEU A 38 5.92 -4.29 -0.47
N VAL A 39 4.79 -4.19 -1.15
CA VAL A 39 3.54 -4.82 -0.71
C VAL A 39 2.91 -5.66 -1.81
N LEU A 40 2.12 -6.66 -1.43
CA LEU A 40 1.34 -7.41 -2.40
C LEU A 40 0.21 -6.53 -2.96
N LEU A 41 -0.54 -5.84 -2.09
CA LEU A 41 -1.71 -5.07 -2.49
C LEU A 41 -1.69 -3.64 -1.94
N ASP A 42 -1.78 -2.66 -2.84
CA ASP A 42 -2.02 -1.26 -2.51
C ASP A 42 -3.53 -0.96 -2.57
N ARG A 43 -4.11 -0.63 -1.41
CA ARG A 43 -5.51 -0.22 -1.28
C ARG A 43 -5.77 1.19 -1.80
N GLN A 44 -4.73 1.94 -2.17
CA GLN A 44 -4.81 3.31 -2.70
C GLN A 44 -5.46 4.30 -1.73
N GLU A 45 -5.27 4.09 -0.42
CA GLU A 45 -5.82 4.91 0.67
C GLU A 45 -4.78 5.91 1.24
N GLY A 46 -3.84 6.35 0.40
CA GLY A 46 -2.84 7.38 0.75
C GLY A 46 -1.47 6.85 1.20
N GLY A 47 -1.29 5.53 1.30
CA GLY A 47 -0.05 4.91 1.78
C GLY A 47 1.20 5.29 0.98
N GLU A 48 1.11 5.27 -0.35
CA GLU A 48 2.19 5.67 -1.26
C GLU A 48 2.68 7.10 -0.96
N GLN A 49 1.75 8.05 -0.83
CA GLN A 49 2.07 9.45 -0.58
C GLN A 49 2.67 9.67 0.81
N HIS A 50 2.23 8.92 1.82
CA HIS A 50 2.80 9.00 3.17
C HIS A 50 4.22 8.45 3.23
N LEU A 51 4.50 7.32 2.57
CA LEU A 51 5.85 6.76 2.47
C LEU A 51 6.80 7.66 1.70
N MET A 52 6.33 8.25 0.59
CA MET A 52 7.14 9.16 -0.21
C MET A 52 7.57 10.40 0.57
N LYS A 53 6.73 10.93 1.47
CA LYS A 53 7.09 12.05 2.37
C LYS A 53 8.24 11.71 3.32
N GLU A 54 8.38 10.43 3.66
CA GLU A 54 9.46 9.91 4.50
C GLU A 54 10.68 9.42 3.69
N GLY A 55 10.70 9.72 2.38
CA GLY A 55 11.78 9.32 1.47
C GLY A 55 11.79 7.83 1.14
N VAL A 56 10.64 7.15 1.27
CA VAL A 56 10.50 5.72 0.95
C VAL A 56 9.65 5.54 -0.30
N LYS A 57 10.18 4.81 -1.29
CA LYS A 57 9.44 4.42 -2.48
C LYS A 57 8.62 3.16 -2.20
N LEU A 58 7.31 3.25 -2.43
CA LEU A 58 6.45 2.08 -2.38
C LEU A 58 6.46 1.35 -3.73
N HIS A 59 6.60 0.04 -3.67
CA HIS A 59 6.36 -0.89 -4.76
C HIS A 59 5.16 -1.75 -4.39
N SER A 60 4.21 -1.92 -5.31
CA SER A 60 3.07 -2.81 -5.12
C SER A 60 2.93 -3.78 -6.28
N VAL A 61 2.62 -5.04 -5.97
CA VAL A 61 2.37 -6.06 -7.00
C VAL A 61 1.03 -5.80 -7.69
N ALA A 62 0.01 -5.40 -6.92
CA ALA A 62 -1.30 -5.04 -7.44
C ALA A 62 -1.87 -3.81 -6.73
N LYS A 63 -2.72 -3.07 -7.45
CA LYS A 63 -3.56 -2.01 -6.90
C LYS A 63 -5.00 -2.51 -6.77
N ILE A 64 -5.72 -2.07 -5.74
CA ILE A 64 -7.10 -2.50 -5.52
C ILE A 64 -8.01 -2.21 -6.72
N SER A 65 -7.83 -1.07 -7.41
CA SER A 65 -8.58 -0.77 -8.63
C SER A 65 -8.38 -1.81 -9.73
N THR A 66 -7.14 -2.29 -9.91
CA THR A 66 -6.83 -3.33 -10.90
C THR A 66 -7.44 -4.67 -10.48
N VAL A 67 -7.35 -5.03 -9.20
CA VAL A 67 -7.94 -6.27 -8.68
C VAL A 67 -9.46 -6.23 -8.81
N ALA A 68 -10.11 -5.13 -8.41
CA ALA A 68 -11.55 -4.95 -8.51
C ALA A 68 -12.04 -5.08 -9.96
N GLN A 69 -11.37 -4.43 -10.91
CA GLN A 69 -11.71 -4.55 -12.33
C GLN A 69 -11.62 -5.99 -12.82
N ARG A 70 -10.51 -6.69 -12.51
CA ARG A 70 -10.34 -8.09 -12.91
C ARG A 70 -11.41 -9.00 -12.33
N LEU A 71 -11.75 -8.83 -11.05
CA LEU A 71 -12.79 -9.61 -10.40
C LEU A 71 -14.18 -9.33 -11.00
N PHE A 72 -14.45 -8.09 -11.37
CA PHE A 72 -15.70 -7.72 -12.03
C PHE A 72 -15.79 -8.30 -13.44
N ASP A 73 -14.72 -8.22 -14.24
CA ASP A 73 -14.65 -8.82 -15.58
C ASP A 73 -14.82 -10.35 -15.58
N MET A 74 -14.53 -10.99 -14.44
CA MET A 74 -14.67 -12.43 -14.23
C MET A 74 -16.04 -12.84 -13.66
N ASP A 75 -16.98 -11.90 -13.52
CA ASP A 75 -18.26 -12.08 -12.82
C ASP A 75 -18.10 -12.61 -11.37
N ALA A 76 -16.93 -12.42 -10.75
CA ALA A 76 -16.61 -12.91 -9.41
C ALA A 76 -17.14 -11.98 -8.30
N ILE A 77 -17.41 -10.72 -8.65
CA ILE A 77 -18.04 -9.72 -7.77
C ILE A 77 -19.17 -9.01 -8.51
N THR A 78 -20.17 -8.56 -7.75
CA THR A 78 -21.28 -7.76 -8.28
C THR A 78 -20.84 -6.33 -8.60
N LYS A 79 -21.64 -5.63 -9.42
CA LYS A 79 -21.44 -4.19 -9.70
C LYS A 79 -21.39 -3.36 -8.41
N LYS A 80 -22.27 -3.66 -7.45
CA LYS A 80 -22.27 -3.01 -6.13
C LYS A 80 -20.93 -3.18 -5.39
N GLN A 81 -20.41 -4.41 -5.33
CA GLN A 81 -19.11 -4.68 -4.68
C GLN A 81 -17.94 -4.01 -5.42
N PHE A 82 -17.99 -3.96 -6.74
CA PHE A 82 -17.00 -3.23 -7.55
C PHE A 82 -17.03 -1.73 -7.22
N ASP A 83 -18.21 -1.13 -7.15
CA ASP A 83 -18.39 0.31 -6.86
C ASP A 83 -17.88 0.65 -5.45
N GLU A 84 -18.17 -0.19 -4.45
CA GLU A 84 -17.65 -0.10 -3.09
C GLU A 84 -16.11 -0.17 -3.05
N LEU A 85 -15.50 -1.09 -3.80
CA LEU A 85 -14.04 -1.24 -3.86
C LEU A 85 -13.34 -0.13 -4.65
N SER A 86 -14.03 0.46 -5.62
CA SER A 86 -13.50 1.51 -6.51
C SER A 86 -13.61 2.91 -5.90
N GLY A 87 -14.25 3.05 -4.74
CA GLY A 87 -14.58 4.34 -4.14
C GLY A 87 -15.61 5.13 -4.96
N GLN A 88 -16.34 4.46 -5.86
CA GLN A 88 -17.46 5.03 -6.62
C GLN A 88 -18.75 4.79 -5.85
N SER A 89 -18.86 5.31 -4.62
CA SER A 89 -20.16 5.30 -3.95
C SER A 89 -21.11 6.22 -4.72
N GLU A 90 -22.26 5.70 -5.14
CA GLU A 90 -23.35 6.50 -5.71
C GLU A 90 -23.58 7.73 -4.83
N LYS A 91 -23.42 8.93 -5.40
CA LYS A 91 -23.99 10.13 -4.79
C LYS A 91 -25.51 9.97 -4.87
N THR A 92 -26.10 9.40 -3.82
CA THR A 92 -27.55 9.45 -3.64
C THR A 92 -27.89 10.90 -3.28
N GLU A 93 -28.53 11.59 -4.22
CA GLU A 93 -29.26 12.85 -3.97
C GLU A 93 -30.47 12.62 -3.04
#